data_AF-A0A1Y6CHQ1-F1
#
_entry.id   AF-A0A1Y6CHQ1-F1
#
_cell.length_a   1.000
_cell.length_b   1.000
_cell.length_c   1.000
_cell.angle_alpha   90.00
_cell.angle_beta   90.00
_cell.angle_gamma   90.00
#
_symmetry.space_group_name_H-M   'P 1'
#
loop_
_entity.id
_entity.type
_entity.pdbx_description
1 polymer ?
#
loop_
_entity_poly.entity_id
_entity_poly.type
_entity_poly.pdbx_seq_one_letter_code
_entity_poly.pdbx_strand_id
1 'polypeptide(L)'
;MDHPLRRIARQIRTMSTKQLELHPYIQNYLFNHLDALKEAFPATYRFLGENNFKYFGRLYLLDNPPGKANIDLYGEDFPEFLGKQDEFREMVYLKDIAAIDYLWFLQNTEEATVRVADGTLNLWRGLVDEVELEEIEIDTNQPVDISCHWHQGELVLAAQLVT
;
A
#
# COMPACT_ATOMS: atom_id res chain seq x y z
N MET A 1 9.25 21.34 -25.94
CA MET A 1 8.36 22.13 -25.04
C MET A 1 8.35 21.42 -23.69
N ASP A 2 8.53 22.15 -22.58
CA ASP A 2 8.52 21.53 -21.25
C ASP A 2 7.08 21.14 -20.90
N HIS A 3 6.84 19.85 -20.60
CA HIS A 3 5.50 19.33 -20.31
C HIS A 3 4.94 20.06 -19.07
N PRO A 4 3.66 20.49 -19.04
CA PRO A 4 3.10 21.22 -17.91
C PRO A 4 3.32 20.52 -16.56
N LEU A 5 3.34 19.18 -16.55
CA LEU A 5 3.67 18.37 -15.37
C LEU A 5 5.12 18.54 -14.89
N ARG A 6 6.09 18.67 -15.79
CA ARG A 6 7.50 18.89 -15.42
C ARG A 6 7.73 20.26 -14.78
N ARG A 7 6.96 21.27 -15.19
CA ARG A 7 7.01 22.61 -14.59
C ARG A 7 6.46 22.61 -13.16
N ILE A 8 5.33 21.93 -12.94
CA ILE A 8 4.72 21.79 -11.61
C ILE A 8 5.61 20.95 -10.70
N ALA A 9 6.15 19.83 -11.17
CA ALA A 9 7.08 18.99 -10.40
C ALA A 9 8.32 19.76 -9.91
N ARG A 10 8.83 20.71 -10.72
CA ARG A 10 9.94 21.58 -10.33
C ARG A 10 9.55 22.60 -9.26
N GLN A 11 8.33 23.13 -9.33
CA GLN A 11 7.80 24.09 -8.35
C GLN A 11 7.51 23.43 -7.00
N ILE A 12 6.95 22.21 -6.99
CA ILE A 12 6.65 21.43 -5.78
C ILE A 12 7.86 21.35 -4.84
N ARG A 13 9.07 21.11 -5.36
CA ARG A 13 10.30 20.98 -4.56
C ARG A 13 10.72 22.24 -3.78
N THR A 14 10.17 23.40 -4.16
CA THR A 14 10.52 24.70 -3.57
C THR A 14 9.38 25.31 -2.75
N MET A 15 8.21 24.66 -2.74
CA MET A 15 7.01 25.16 -2.08
C MET A 15 7.01 24.74 -0.61
N SER A 16 6.59 25.65 0.26
CA SER A 16 6.29 25.31 1.66
C SER A 16 5.10 24.37 1.76
N THR A 17 4.98 23.63 2.87
CA THR A 17 3.85 22.73 3.16
C THR A 17 2.49 23.40 2.93
N LYS A 18 2.34 24.63 3.41
CA LYS A 18 1.11 25.43 3.26
C LYS A 18 0.80 25.78 1.80
N GLN A 19 1.82 25.97 0.96
CA GLN A 19 1.63 26.22 -0.47
C GLN A 19 1.26 24.95 -1.21
N LEU A 20 1.78 23.78 -0.80
CA LEU A 20 1.40 22.49 -1.37
C LEU A 20 -0.06 22.16 -1.05
N GLU A 21 -0.50 22.41 0.19
CA GLU A 21 -1.87 22.22 0.65
C GLU A 21 -2.90 23.07 -0.11
N LEU A 22 -2.53 24.24 -0.62
CA LEU A 22 -3.47 25.13 -1.31
C LEU A 22 -3.40 25.04 -2.84
N HIS A 23 -2.50 24.22 -3.40
CA HIS A 23 -2.30 24.15 -4.84
C HIS A 23 -3.38 23.27 -5.51
N PRO A 24 -4.25 23.80 -6.39
CA PRO A 24 -5.40 23.06 -6.94
C PRO A 24 -5.01 21.78 -7.68
N TYR A 25 -3.89 21.80 -8.40
CA TYR A 25 -3.39 20.63 -9.10
C TYR A 25 -2.91 19.53 -8.14
N ILE A 26 -2.31 19.91 -7.00
CA ILE A 26 -1.88 18.94 -5.98
C ILE A 26 -3.11 18.37 -5.29
N GLN A 27 -4.12 19.19 -5.02
CA GLN A 27 -5.36 18.69 -4.44
C GLN A 27 -6.08 17.70 -5.38
N ASN A 28 -6.18 18.01 -6.67
CA ASN A 28 -6.75 17.06 -7.64
C ASN A 28 -5.90 15.79 -7.78
N TYR A 29 -4.57 15.93 -7.76
CA TYR A 29 -3.65 14.79 -7.75
C TYR A 29 -3.90 13.92 -6.52
N LEU A 30 -3.86 14.49 -5.31
CA LEU A 30 -4.10 13.78 -4.05
C LEU A 30 -5.46 13.12 -4.03
N PHE A 31 -6.52 13.82 -4.45
CA PHE A 31 -7.88 13.27 -4.48
C PHE A 31 -7.95 12.02 -5.35
N ASN A 32 -7.53 12.12 -6.62
CA ASN A 32 -7.61 10.99 -7.56
C ASN A 32 -6.70 9.82 -7.15
N HIS A 33 -5.52 10.12 -6.61
CA HIS A 33 -4.55 9.09 -6.25
C HIS A 33 -4.89 8.45 -4.91
N LEU A 34 -5.47 9.16 -3.95
CA LEU A 34 -5.95 8.55 -2.71
C LEU A 34 -7.02 7.49 -2.96
N ASP A 35 -7.95 7.75 -3.89
CA ASP A 35 -8.98 6.76 -4.24
C ASP A 35 -8.36 5.53 -4.90
N ALA A 36 -7.45 5.72 -5.86
CA ALA A 36 -6.70 4.61 -6.45
C ALA A 36 -5.85 3.84 -5.41
N LEU A 37 -5.31 4.54 -4.41
CA LEU A 37 -4.53 3.92 -3.33
C LEU A 37 -5.44 3.07 -2.46
N LYS A 38 -6.64 3.55 -2.17
CA LYS A 38 -7.62 2.78 -1.43
C LYS A 38 -8.04 1.51 -2.19
N GLU A 39 -8.17 1.58 -3.51
CA GLU A 39 -8.48 0.40 -4.34
C GLU A 39 -7.35 -0.63 -4.33
N ALA A 40 -6.09 -0.17 -4.34
CA ALA A 40 -4.92 -1.05 -4.27
C ALA A 40 -4.64 -1.60 -2.87
N PHE A 41 -5.12 -0.94 -1.80
CA PHE A 41 -4.84 -1.28 -0.41
C PHE A 41 -6.09 -1.44 0.46
N PRO A 42 -7.04 -2.32 0.07
CA PRO A 42 -8.32 -2.45 0.75
C PRO A 42 -8.20 -2.99 2.19
N ALA A 43 -7.36 -3.98 2.46
CA ALA A 43 -7.19 -4.51 3.82
C ALA A 43 -6.51 -3.48 4.73
N THR A 44 -5.49 -2.80 4.22
CA THR A 44 -4.79 -1.70 4.90
C THR A 44 -5.74 -0.55 5.22
N TYR A 45 -6.61 -0.18 4.28
CA TYR A 45 -7.64 0.84 4.50
C TYR A 45 -8.59 0.45 5.63
N ARG A 46 -9.05 -0.80 5.64
CA ARG A 46 -9.95 -1.30 6.70
C ARG A 46 -9.26 -1.34 8.06
N PHE A 47 -8.01 -1.80 8.09
CA PHE A 47 -7.22 -1.88 9.31
C PHE A 47 -6.95 -0.49 9.92
N LEU A 48 -6.49 0.47 9.11
CA LEU A 48 -6.17 1.82 9.59
C LEU A 48 -7.42 2.66 9.87
N GLY A 49 -8.51 2.37 9.17
CA GLY A 49 -9.68 3.23 9.10
C GLY A 49 -9.44 4.47 8.22
N GLU A 50 -10.55 5.13 7.85
CA GLU A 50 -10.56 6.19 6.85
C GLU A 50 -9.62 7.36 7.16
N ASN A 51 -9.62 7.84 8.41
CA ASN A 51 -8.86 9.03 8.80
C ASN A 51 -7.35 8.79 8.73
N ASN A 52 -6.89 7.68 9.30
CA ASN A 52 -5.46 7.33 9.29
C ASN A 52 -5.00 7.00 7.88
N PHE A 53 -5.78 6.22 7.13
CA PHE A 53 -5.45 5.90 5.74
C PHE A 53 -5.31 7.17 4.89
N LYS A 54 -6.25 8.11 4.98
CA LYS A 54 -6.17 9.39 4.27
C LYS A 54 -4.96 10.22 4.72
N TYR A 55 -4.63 10.22 6.00
CA TYR A 55 -3.49 10.95 6.53
C TYR A 55 -2.17 10.39 5.97
N PHE A 56 -1.90 9.10 6.17
CA PHE A 56 -0.66 8.46 5.72
C PHE A 56 -0.57 8.35 4.20
N GLY A 57 -1.68 8.10 3.50
CA GLY A 57 -1.74 8.12 2.05
C GLY A 57 -1.38 9.49 1.47
N ARG A 58 -1.81 10.59 2.10
CA ARG A 58 -1.41 11.93 1.69
C ARG A 58 0.08 12.17 1.88
N LEU A 59 0.65 11.76 3.01
CA LEU A 59 2.08 11.89 3.27
C LEU A 59 2.90 11.13 2.21
N TYR A 60 2.52 9.88 1.93
CA TYR A 60 3.12 9.06 0.88
C TYR A 60 3.08 9.73 -0.50
N LEU A 61 1.92 10.25 -0.89
CA LEU A 61 1.73 10.90 -2.21
C LEU A 61 2.45 12.24 -2.33
N LEU A 62 2.61 12.97 -1.23
CA LEU A 62 3.37 14.22 -1.22
C LEU A 62 4.88 13.99 -1.34
N ASP A 63 5.39 12.87 -0.80
CA ASP A 63 6.80 12.46 -0.96
C ASP A 63 7.10 11.93 -2.38
N ASN A 64 6.06 11.42 -3.05
CA ASN A 64 6.08 10.88 -4.41
C ASN A 64 5.28 11.73 -5.42
N PRO A 65 5.62 13.02 -5.63
CA PRO A 65 4.80 13.93 -6.41
C PRO A 65 4.71 13.54 -7.90
N PRO A 66 3.66 14.03 -8.59
CA PRO A 66 3.42 13.76 -10.01
C PRO A 66 4.64 14.17 -10.85
N GLY A 67 5.27 13.18 -11.48
CA GLY A 67 6.53 13.31 -12.22
C GLY A 67 7.67 12.42 -11.72
N LYS A 68 7.59 11.89 -10.48
CA LYS A 68 8.42 10.78 -10.00
C LYS A 68 7.73 9.42 -10.13
N ALA A 69 6.40 9.39 -9.96
CA ALA A 69 5.63 8.15 -9.95
C ALA A 69 5.58 7.50 -11.35
N ASN A 70 5.99 6.24 -11.43
CA ASN A 70 5.62 5.39 -12.55
C ASN A 70 4.15 4.99 -12.36
N ILE A 71 3.29 5.33 -13.32
CA ILE A 71 1.84 5.08 -13.20
C ILE A 71 1.55 3.58 -13.11
N ASP A 72 2.43 2.75 -13.68
CA ASP A 72 2.26 1.29 -13.76
C ASP A 72 2.58 0.54 -12.45
N LEU A 73 3.31 1.17 -11.51
CA LEU A 73 3.71 0.57 -10.22
C LEU A 73 3.14 1.37 -9.06
N TYR A 74 1.84 1.67 -9.17
CA TYR A 74 1.18 2.57 -8.24
C TYR A 74 1.11 1.98 -6.83
N GLY A 75 1.78 2.63 -5.87
CA GLY A 75 1.76 2.20 -4.47
C GLY A 75 2.80 1.15 -4.08
N GLU A 76 3.71 0.76 -4.98
CA GLU A 76 4.76 -0.25 -4.71
C GLU A 76 5.54 0.00 -3.40
N ASP A 77 5.91 1.26 -3.17
CA ASP A 77 6.68 1.67 -1.98
C ASP A 77 5.80 1.93 -0.74
N PHE A 78 4.47 1.85 -0.86
CA PHE A 78 3.54 2.18 0.22
C PHE A 78 3.68 1.25 1.45
N PRO A 79 3.85 -0.09 1.30
CA PRO A 79 4.09 -0.97 2.44
C PRO A 79 5.35 -0.59 3.23
N GLU A 80 6.44 -0.31 2.52
CA GLU A 80 7.71 0.09 3.12
C GLU A 80 7.62 1.49 3.75
N PHE A 81 6.88 2.40 3.13
CA PHE A 81 6.57 3.71 3.70
C PHE A 81 5.84 3.56 5.05
N LEU A 82 4.82 2.71 5.14
CA LEU A 82 4.08 2.47 6.40
C LEU A 82 4.98 1.84 7.47
N GLY A 83 5.83 0.87 7.09
CA GLY A 83 6.77 0.22 8.01
C GLY A 83 7.85 1.15 8.59
N LYS A 84 8.04 2.34 8.02
CA LYS A 84 8.98 3.37 8.50
C LYS A 84 8.35 4.40 9.43
N GLN A 85 7.02 4.40 9.60
CA GLN A 85 6.35 5.35 10.49
C GLN A 85 6.55 4.91 11.94
N ASP A 86 6.98 5.84 12.80
CA ASP A 86 7.20 5.55 14.22
C ASP A 86 5.90 5.13 14.92
N GLU A 87 4.76 5.66 14.45
CA GLU A 87 3.41 5.32 14.93
C GLU A 87 3.05 3.84 14.74
N PHE A 88 3.67 3.17 13.78
CA PHE A 88 3.37 1.78 13.41
C PHE A 88 4.48 0.80 13.80
N ARG A 89 5.47 1.26 14.59
CA ARG A 89 6.63 0.45 14.97
C ARG A 89 6.27 -0.87 15.66
N GLU A 90 5.22 -0.86 16.48
CA GLU A 90 4.72 -2.06 17.17
C GLU A 90 3.75 -2.89 16.32
N MET A 91 3.28 -2.34 15.19
CA MET A 91 2.35 -2.98 14.27
C MET A 91 3.09 -3.54 13.05
N VAL A 92 4.06 -4.43 13.29
CA VAL A 92 4.92 -4.98 12.22
C VAL A 92 4.11 -5.62 11.09
N TYR A 93 2.97 -6.22 11.43
CA TYR A 93 2.03 -6.83 10.49
C TYR A 93 1.31 -5.81 9.58
N LEU A 94 1.30 -4.51 9.88
CA LEU A 94 0.68 -3.50 9.00
C LEU A 94 1.41 -3.39 7.66
N LYS A 95 2.74 -3.39 7.70
CA LYS A 95 3.57 -3.42 6.49
C LYS A 95 3.27 -4.68 5.68
N ASP A 96 3.15 -5.81 6.36
CA ASP A 96 2.89 -7.11 5.74
C ASP A 96 1.50 -7.18 5.11
N ILE A 97 0.46 -6.66 5.80
CA ILE A 97 -0.89 -6.50 5.24
C ILE A 97 -0.86 -5.68 3.95
N ALA A 98 -0.15 -4.54 3.97
CA ALA A 98 -0.01 -3.70 2.79
C ALA A 98 0.76 -4.39 1.65
N ALA A 99 1.77 -5.20 1.96
CA ALA A 99 2.49 -5.98 0.97
C ALA A 99 1.60 -7.02 0.28
N ILE A 100 0.73 -7.69 1.05
CA ILE A 100 -0.24 -8.66 0.51
C ILE A 100 -1.30 -7.94 -0.35
N ASP A 101 -1.82 -6.80 0.11
CA ASP A 101 -2.72 -5.93 -0.67
C ASP A 101 -2.12 -5.61 -2.06
N TYR A 102 -0.87 -5.16 -2.08
CA TYR A 102 -0.20 -4.80 -3.33
C TYR A 102 0.05 -6.02 -4.24
N LEU A 103 0.48 -7.15 -3.67
CA LEU A 103 0.65 -8.39 -4.42
C LEU A 103 -0.67 -8.85 -5.05
N TRP A 104 -1.78 -8.73 -4.31
CA TRP A 104 -3.12 -9.03 -4.82
C TRP A 104 -3.54 -8.07 -5.93
N PHE A 105 -3.33 -6.76 -5.73
CA PHE A 105 -3.68 -5.71 -6.70
C PHE A 105 -2.99 -5.90 -8.05
N LEU A 106 -1.72 -6.32 -8.06
CA LEU A 106 -0.98 -6.57 -9.30
C LEU A 106 -1.61 -7.70 -10.14
N GLN A 107 -2.33 -8.65 -9.52
CA GLN A 107 -3.03 -9.79 -10.14
C GLN A 107 -2.19 -10.64 -11.11
N ASN A 108 -0.88 -10.41 -11.14
CA ASN A 108 -0.05 -10.79 -12.27
C ASN A 108 1.41 -10.80 -11.82
N THR A 109 1.93 -11.99 -11.51
CA THR A 109 3.33 -12.41 -11.77
C THR A 109 3.57 -13.78 -11.16
N GLU A 110 3.92 -14.76 -11.99
CA GLU A 110 4.27 -16.13 -11.59
C GLU A 110 5.50 -16.19 -10.64
N GLU A 111 6.14 -15.05 -10.33
CA GLU A 111 7.35 -14.94 -9.53
C GLU A 111 7.28 -13.91 -8.38
N ALA A 112 6.22 -13.09 -8.27
CA ALA A 112 6.15 -12.12 -7.18
C ALA A 112 5.81 -12.85 -5.87
N THR A 113 6.72 -12.73 -4.91
CA THR A 113 6.57 -13.25 -3.57
C THR A 113 6.77 -12.12 -2.57
N VAL A 114 5.94 -12.10 -1.53
CA VAL A 114 6.13 -11.20 -0.40
C VAL A 114 6.35 -12.01 0.86
N ARG A 115 7.38 -11.64 1.62
CA ARG A 115 7.70 -12.29 2.88
C ARG A 115 7.00 -11.56 4.01
N VAL A 116 6.21 -12.28 4.79
CA VAL A 116 5.39 -11.74 5.90
C VAL A 116 5.49 -12.63 7.12
N ALA A 117 5.09 -12.12 8.30
CA ALA A 117 4.93 -12.94 9.49
C ALA A 117 3.83 -14.01 9.31
N ASP A 118 4.01 -15.18 9.91
CA ASP A 118 2.97 -16.23 9.90
C ASP A 118 1.66 -15.71 10.53
N GLY A 119 0.53 -16.22 10.04
CA GLY A 119 -0.81 -15.75 10.42
C GLY A 119 -1.25 -14.44 9.73
N THR A 120 -0.34 -13.66 9.14
CA THR A 120 -0.70 -12.38 8.51
C THR A 120 -1.62 -12.55 7.30
N LEU A 121 -1.46 -13.61 6.51
CA LEU A 121 -2.37 -13.90 5.39
C LEU A 121 -3.80 -14.17 5.88
N ASN A 122 -3.97 -14.81 7.04
CA ASN A 122 -5.29 -15.07 7.61
C ASN A 122 -5.94 -13.76 8.10
N LEU A 123 -5.15 -12.88 8.73
CA LEU A 123 -5.61 -11.54 9.10
C LEU A 123 -6.04 -10.74 7.87
N TRP A 124 -5.21 -10.73 6.83
CA TRP A 124 -5.51 -10.06 5.57
C TRP A 124 -6.83 -10.58 4.97
N ARG A 125 -7.03 -11.91 4.91
CA ARG A 125 -8.25 -12.52 4.37
C ARG A 125 -9.50 -12.06 5.12
N GLY A 126 -9.50 -12.12 6.46
CA GLY A 126 -10.70 -11.69 7.18
C GLY A 126 -10.94 -10.19 7.16
N LEU A 127 -9.90 -9.36 6.96
CA LEU A 127 -10.09 -7.95 6.65
C LEU A 127 -10.78 -7.75 5.29
N VAL A 128 -10.38 -8.49 4.26
CA VAL A 128 -10.94 -8.35 2.90
C VAL A 128 -12.35 -8.96 2.79
N ASP A 129 -12.53 -10.17 3.32
CA ASP A 129 -13.73 -10.99 3.17
C ASP A 129 -14.84 -10.66 4.19
N GLU A 130 -14.60 -9.72 5.11
CA GLU A 130 -15.56 -9.30 6.16
C GLU A 130 -16.03 -10.45 7.05
N VAL A 131 -15.18 -11.45 7.27
CA VAL A 131 -15.48 -12.60 8.13
C VAL A 131 -15.06 -12.28 9.57
N GLU A 132 -15.85 -12.73 10.55
CA GLU A 132 -15.43 -12.67 11.97
C GLU A 132 -14.09 -13.37 12.13
N LEU A 133 -13.09 -12.61 12.56
CA LEU A 133 -11.76 -13.13 12.85
C LEU A 133 -11.84 -13.97 14.13
N GLU A 134 -11.64 -15.28 14.00
CA GLU A 134 -11.21 -16.11 15.13
C GLU A 134 -9.85 -15.58 15.63
N GLU A 135 -9.42 -15.98 16.83
CA GLU A 135 -8.20 -15.50 17.47
C GLU A 135 -6.98 -15.78 16.57
N ILE A 136 -6.53 -14.78 15.79
CA ILE A 136 -5.37 -14.90 14.89
C ILE A 136 -4.11 -14.64 15.70
N GLU A 137 -3.30 -15.66 15.85
CA GLU A 137 -1.92 -15.53 16.32
C GLU A 137 -1.03 -15.11 15.15
N ILE A 138 -0.21 -14.08 15.36
CA ILE A 138 0.79 -13.63 14.40
C ILE A 138 2.16 -13.91 15.00
N ASP A 139 2.94 -14.79 14.36
CA ASP A 139 4.32 -15.07 14.76
C ASP A 139 5.31 -14.36 13.85
N THR A 140 5.86 -13.26 14.37
CA THR A 140 6.90 -12.49 13.68
C THR A 140 8.25 -13.20 13.58
N ASN A 141 8.47 -14.29 14.33
CA ASN A 141 9.70 -15.07 14.28
C ASN A 141 9.67 -16.17 13.22
N GLN A 142 8.51 -16.45 12.63
CA GLN A 142 8.32 -17.48 11.63
C GLN A 142 7.80 -16.85 10.33
N PRO A 143 8.68 -16.30 9.46
CA PRO A 143 8.23 -15.72 8.22
C PRO A 143 7.75 -16.78 7.22
N VAL A 144 6.74 -16.42 6.43
CA VAL A 144 6.20 -17.18 5.31
C VAL A 144 6.29 -16.36 4.03
N ASP A 145 6.53 -17.03 2.90
CA ASP A 145 6.46 -16.42 1.58
C ASP A 145 5.04 -16.58 1.03
N ILE A 146 4.41 -15.46 0.71
CA ILE A 146 3.11 -15.41 0.05
C ILE A 146 3.35 -15.23 -1.44
N SER A 147 2.75 -16.11 -2.24
CA SER A 147 2.72 -16.00 -3.70
C SER A 147 1.28 -15.85 -4.19
N CYS A 148 1.12 -15.19 -5.34
CA CYS A 148 -0.16 -14.99 -5.99
C CYS A 148 -0.14 -15.71 -7.35
N HIS A 149 -1.06 -16.64 -7.56
CA HIS A 149 -1.13 -17.41 -8.80
C HIS A 149 -2.56 -17.70 -9.21
N TRP A 150 -2.77 -17.90 -10.51
CA TRP A 150 -4.06 -18.29 -11.05
C TRP A 150 -4.28 -19.79 -10.88
N HIS A 151 -5.38 -20.18 -10.25
CA HIS A 151 -5.81 -21.56 -10.12
C HIS A 151 -7.27 -21.69 -10.58
N GLN A 152 -7.51 -22.49 -11.63
CA GLN A 152 -8.86 -22.76 -12.16
C GLN A 152 -9.66 -21.50 -12.58
N GLY A 153 -8.98 -20.41 -12.97
CA GLY A 153 -9.63 -19.16 -13.38
C GLY A 153 -9.92 -18.20 -12.23
N GLU A 154 -9.52 -18.54 -11.02
CA GLU A 154 -9.55 -17.67 -9.85
C GLU A 154 -8.12 -17.30 -9.43
N LEU A 155 -7.94 -16.09 -8.92
CA LEU A 155 -6.67 -15.65 -8.35
C LEU A 155 -6.58 -16.15 -6.90
N VAL A 156 -5.48 -16.83 -6.57
CA VAL A 156 -5.29 -17.45 -5.25
C VAL A 156 -3.98 -16.99 -4.62
N LEU A 157 -4.05 -16.58 -3.36
CA LEU A 157 -2.88 -16.36 -2.51
C LEU A 157 -2.55 -17.63 -1.72
N ALA A 158 -1.29 -18.04 -1.78
CA ALA A 158 -0.76 -19.19 -1.05
C ALA A 158 0.44 -18.81 -0.19
N ALA A 159 0.44 -19.28 1.06
CA ALA A 159 1.56 -19.17 1.98
C ALA A 159 2.43 -20.43 1.93
N GLN A 160 3.74 -20.26 1.89
CA GLN A 160 4.73 -21.34 1.98
C GLN A 160 5.77 -20.97 3.05
N LEU A 161 6.19 -21.96 3.85
CA LEU A 161 7.25 -21.75 4.83
C LEU A 161 8.56 -21.43 4.12
N VAL A 162 9.26 -20.41 4.62
CA VAL A 162 10.62 -20.08 4.16
C VAL A 162 11.54 -21.23 4.56
N THR A 163 12.22 -21.81 3.57
CA THR A 163 13.12 -22.97 3.76
C THR A 163 14.51 -22.56 4.20
#